data_AF-B1IMM4-F1
#
_entry.id   AF-B1IMM4-F1
#
_cell.length_a   1.000
_cell.length_b   1.000
_cell.length_c   1.000
_cell.angle_alpha   90.00
_cell.angle_beta   90.00
_cell.angle_gamma   90.00
#
_symmetry.space_group_name_H-M   'P 1'
#
loop_
_entity.id
_entity.type
_entity.pdbx_description
1 polymer ?
#
loop_
_entity_poly.entity_id
_entity_poly.type
_entity_poly.pdbx_seq_one_letter_code
_entity_poly.pdbx_strand_id
1 'polypeptide(L)'
;MRYLEEEKNIIDINKINKEIVQKYIMFTRNRGKYSFVASIDGMIKANIDKRSDIGEQVSDATLNNYLRNIKVFFYWLDENHIIKKNTVCKCKFLRTERKSKEQLTDEKFKELTRSINITKFHEYRDFVINLIMDTGMRLSETLHLTINDVDFSRRTILIPAEINKGRKDRVIFYGNTISKLLHRWIRFKDIYQETELLFPTHRTNTILRSCDSTVSITFTEDLFH
;
A
#
# COMPACT_ATOMS: atom_id res chain seq x y z
N MET A 1 -12.35 -21.44 8.89
CA MET A 1 -12.88 -20.59 7.79
C MET A 1 -14.38 -20.75 7.85
N ARG A 2 -15.14 -19.69 8.13
CA ARG A 2 -16.59 -19.79 8.34
C ARG A 2 -17.36 -20.42 7.17
N TYR A 3 -16.87 -20.30 5.94
CA TYR A 3 -17.38 -21.02 4.76
C TYR A 3 -17.26 -22.56 4.87
N LEU A 4 -16.14 -23.05 5.41
CA LEU A 4 -15.91 -24.50 5.59
C LEU A 4 -16.81 -25.07 6.70
N GLU A 5 -17.09 -24.27 7.73
CA GLU A 5 -17.95 -24.63 8.86
C GLU A 5 -19.44 -24.53 8.47
N GLU A 6 -19.88 -23.42 7.88
CA GLU A 6 -21.30 -23.15 7.59
C GLU A 6 -21.83 -23.80 6.30
N GLU A 7 -21.04 -23.87 5.21
CA GLU A 7 -21.52 -24.45 3.93
C GLU A 7 -21.08 -25.90 3.70
N LYS A 8 -20.00 -26.36 4.35
CA LYS A 8 -19.43 -27.69 4.09
C LYS A 8 -19.37 -28.61 5.30
N ASN A 9 -19.61 -28.09 6.51
CA ASN A 9 -19.51 -28.85 7.76
C ASN A 9 -18.17 -29.62 7.89
N ILE A 10 -17.09 -29.01 7.39
CA ILE A 10 -15.74 -29.58 7.42
C ILE A 10 -14.94 -28.85 8.49
N ILE A 11 -14.75 -29.53 9.62
CA ILE A 11 -13.95 -29.06 10.76
C ILE A 11 -12.48 -29.55 10.61
N ASP A 12 -12.26 -30.62 9.85
CA ASP A 12 -10.95 -31.27 9.69
C ASP A 12 -10.20 -30.76 8.46
N ILE A 13 -9.01 -30.20 8.69
CA ILE A 13 -8.13 -29.62 7.69
C ILE A 13 -7.66 -30.65 6.64
N ASN A 14 -7.64 -31.93 7.00
CA ASN A 14 -7.23 -33.03 6.12
C ASN A 14 -8.24 -33.32 5.00
N LYS A 15 -9.49 -32.87 5.13
CA LYS A 15 -10.53 -33.07 4.12
C LYS A 15 -10.52 -31.98 3.04
N ILE A 16 -9.66 -30.97 3.16
CA ILE A 16 -9.64 -29.85 2.23
C ILE A 16 -8.88 -30.23 0.96
N ASN A 17 -9.63 -30.39 -0.12
CA ASN A 17 -9.13 -30.71 -1.45
C ASN A 17 -9.09 -29.49 -2.37
N LYS A 18 -8.34 -29.60 -3.47
CA LYS A 18 -8.33 -28.64 -4.59
C LYS A 18 -9.73 -28.14 -4.97
N GLU A 19 -10.70 -29.04 -5.07
CA GLU A 19 -12.08 -28.71 -5.47
C GLU A 19 -12.77 -27.78 -4.47
N ILE A 20 -12.51 -27.96 -3.17
CA ILE A 20 -13.09 -27.10 -2.12
C ILE A 20 -12.50 -25.70 -2.22
N VAL A 21 -11.20 -25.59 -2.47
CA VAL A 21 -10.54 -24.30 -2.68
C VAL A 21 -11.08 -23.63 -3.95
N GLN A 22 -11.30 -24.37 -5.04
CA GLN A 22 -11.90 -23.83 -6.26
C GLN A 22 -13.35 -23.37 -6.03
N LYS A 23 -14.15 -24.14 -5.29
CA LYS A 23 -15.52 -23.76 -4.89
C LYS A 23 -15.51 -22.51 -4.02
N TYR A 24 -14.58 -22.39 -3.08
CA TYR A 24 -14.42 -21.20 -2.26
C TYR A 24 -14.07 -19.95 -3.08
N ILE A 25 -13.18 -20.08 -4.07
CA ILE A 25 -12.85 -18.97 -4.97
C ILE A 25 -14.06 -18.57 -5.83
N MET A 26 -14.82 -19.54 -6.34
CA MET A 26 -16.05 -19.29 -7.09
C MET A 26 -17.13 -18.63 -6.23
N PHE A 27 -17.32 -19.12 -5.01
CA PHE A 27 -18.21 -18.54 -4.01
C PHE A 27 -17.81 -17.10 -3.70
N THR A 28 -16.52 -16.84 -3.49
CA THR A 28 -15.99 -15.49 -3.23
C THR A 28 -16.17 -14.55 -4.42
N ARG A 29 -16.12 -15.07 -5.64
CA ARG A 29 -16.43 -14.30 -6.86
C ARG A 29 -17.91 -13.94 -6.92
N ASN A 30 -18.80 -14.89 -6.67
CA ASN A 30 -20.24 -14.71 -6.84
C ASN A 30 -20.88 -13.85 -5.74
N ARG A 31 -20.40 -13.93 -4.50
CA ARG A 31 -20.95 -13.18 -3.36
C ARG A 31 -20.57 -11.71 -3.31
N GLY A 32 -19.55 -11.29 -4.08
CA GLY A 32 -18.99 -9.94 -4.02
C GLY A 32 -18.12 -9.65 -2.78
N LYS A 33 -17.53 -8.45 -2.75
CA LYS A 33 -16.60 -8.02 -1.69
C LYS A 33 -17.32 -7.88 -0.34
N TYR A 34 -16.64 -8.27 0.74
CA TYR A 34 -17.04 -8.04 2.15
C TYR A 34 -18.42 -8.57 2.60
N SER A 35 -19.17 -9.27 1.76
CA SER A 35 -20.51 -9.81 2.06
C SER A 35 -20.54 -10.97 3.06
N PHE A 36 -19.37 -11.50 3.45
CA PHE A 36 -19.24 -12.63 4.35
C PHE A 36 -17.98 -12.47 5.18
N VAL A 37 -18.17 -12.31 6.48
CA VAL A 37 -17.11 -11.98 7.44
C VAL A 37 -17.06 -13.05 8.52
N ALA A 38 -15.84 -13.40 8.93
CA ALA A 38 -15.59 -14.49 9.87
C ALA A 38 -16.16 -14.23 11.27
N SER A 39 -16.33 -12.96 11.67
CA SER A 39 -16.90 -12.56 12.96
C SER A 39 -17.50 -11.16 12.88
N ILE A 40 -18.57 -10.92 13.63
CA ILE A 40 -19.24 -9.62 13.77
C ILE A 40 -18.28 -8.59 14.39
N ASP A 41 -17.42 -9.00 15.33
CA ASP A 41 -16.38 -8.13 15.92
C ASP A 41 -15.35 -7.66 14.87
N GLY A 42 -15.01 -8.55 13.94
CA GLY A 42 -14.16 -8.22 12.80
C GLY A 42 -14.81 -7.23 11.83
N MET A 43 -16.14 -7.22 11.70
CA MET A 43 -16.87 -6.26 10.87
C MET A 43 -16.77 -4.85 11.45
N ILE A 44 -17.03 -4.73 12.75
CA ILE A 44 -17.00 -3.46 13.47
C ILE A 44 -15.58 -2.87 13.45
N LYS A 45 -14.57 -3.70 13.72
CA LYS A 45 -13.16 -3.27 13.70
C LYS A 45 -12.66 -2.83 12.32
N ALA A 46 -13.20 -3.43 11.25
CA ALA A 46 -12.82 -3.10 9.88
C ALA A 46 -13.68 -1.99 9.25
N ASN A 47 -14.60 -1.37 10.02
CA ASN A 47 -15.53 -0.33 9.55
C ASN A 47 -16.19 -0.71 8.21
N ILE A 48 -16.62 -1.97 8.08
CA ILE A 48 -17.10 -2.50 6.80
C ILE A 48 -18.37 -1.76 6.38
N ASP A 49 -19.24 -1.40 7.32
CA ASP A 49 -20.53 -0.72 7.07
C ASP A 49 -20.39 0.67 6.42
N LYS A 50 -19.19 1.27 6.46
CA LYS A 50 -18.91 2.58 5.84
C LYS A 50 -18.33 2.49 4.43
N ARG A 51 -18.15 1.27 3.90
CA ARG A 51 -17.57 1.08 2.57
C ARG A 51 -18.65 1.16 1.49
N SER A 52 -18.39 1.94 0.45
CA SER A 52 -19.24 2.03 -0.74
C SER A 52 -19.15 0.78 -1.63
N ASP A 53 -18.08 -0.03 -1.49
CA ASP A 53 -17.78 -1.16 -2.38
C ASP A 53 -18.25 -2.53 -1.87
N ILE A 54 -19.15 -2.57 -0.88
CA ILE A 54 -19.72 -3.81 -0.36
C ILE A 54 -20.59 -4.47 -1.44
N GLY A 55 -20.35 -5.75 -1.72
CA GLY A 55 -21.12 -6.52 -2.70
C GLY A 55 -20.64 -6.36 -4.15
N GLU A 56 -19.69 -5.48 -4.44
CA GLU A 56 -19.09 -5.37 -5.77
C GLU A 56 -18.35 -6.66 -6.17
N GLN A 57 -18.18 -6.86 -7.48
CA GLN A 57 -17.40 -7.99 -7.98
C GLN A 57 -15.94 -7.93 -7.49
N VAL A 58 -15.44 -9.07 -7.02
CA VAL A 58 -14.05 -9.22 -6.60
C VAL A 58 -13.17 -9.34 -7.85
N SER A 59 -12.12 -8.52 -7.94
CA SER A 59 -11.18 -8.62 -9.07
C SER A 59 -10.42 -9.94 -9.08
N ASP A 60 -10.10 -10.44 -10.27
CA ASP A 60 -9.34 -11.69 -10.43
C ASP A 60 -7.95 -11.61 -9.76
N ALA A 61 -7.35 -10.42 -9.70
CA ALA A 61 -6.11 -10.17 -8.98
C ALA A 61 -6.27 -10.43 -7.47
N THR A 62 -7.38 -9.96 -6.87
CA THR A 62 -7.69 -10.17 -5.46
C THR A 62 -7.99 -11.65 -5.17
N LEU A 63 -8.74 -12.33 -6.05
CA LEU A 63 -8.97 -13.77 -5.94
C LEU A 63 -7.67 -14.57 -6.03
N ASN A 64 -6.75 -14.18 -6.92
CA ASN A 64 -5.42 -14.78 -7.03
C ASN A 64 -4.57 -14.54 -5.77
N ASN A 65 -4.70 -13.38 -5.12
CA ASN A 65 -4.05 -13.12 -3.83
C ASN A 65 -4.60 -14.02 -2.73
N TYR A 66 -5.92 -14.23 -2.65
CA TYR A 66 -6.50 -15.20 -1.72
C TYR A 66 -5.99 -16.62 -2.00
N LEU A 67 -5.97 -17.05 -3.27
CA LEU A 67 -5.43 -18.35 -3.63
C LEU A 67 -3.95 -18.50 -3.27
N ARG A 68 -3.15 -17.43 -3.43
CA ARG A 68 -1.73 -17.40 -3.04
C ARG A 68 -1.58 -17.60 -1.54
N ASN A 69 -2.34 -16.88 -0.72
CA ASN A 69 -2.29 -17.00 0.73
C ASN A 69 -2.71 -18.41 1.18
N ILE A 70 -3.78 -18.95 0.58
CA ILE A 70 -4.24 -20.32 0.85
C ILE A 70 -3.12 -21.32 0.49
N LYS A 71 -2.49 -21.19 -0.68
CA LYS A 71 -1.38 -22.08 -1.07
C LYS A 71 -0.21 -22.03 -0.09
N VAL A 72 0.18 -20.84 0.38
CA VAL A 72 1.27 -20.68 1.36
C VAL A 72 0.90 -21.36 2.68
N PHE A 73 -0.34 -21.22 3.13
CA PHE A 73 -0.81 -21.89 4.34
C PHE A 73 -0.79 -23.42 4.21
N PHE A 74 -1.28 -23.97 3.09
CA PHE A 74 -1.22 -25.42 2.85
C PHE A 74 0.19 -25.94 2.64
N TYR A 75 1.07 -25.13 2.05
CA TYR A 75 2.49 -25.45 1.96
C TYR A 75 3.12 -25.55 3.36
N TRP A 76 2.83 -24.61 4.25
CA TRP A 76 3.29 -24.67 5.64
C TRP A 76 2.77 -25.92 6.37
N LEU A 77 1.52 -26.34 6.17
CA LEU A 77 0.98 -27.57 6.75
C LEU A 77 1.68 -28.84 6.25
N ASP A 78 2.07 -28.85 4.97
CA ASP A 78 2.78 -29.97 4.33
C ASP A 78 4.21 -30.08 4.88
N GLU A 79 4.91 -28.95 4.99
CA GLU A 79 6.27 -28.84 5.57
C GLU A 79 6.31 -29.28 7.04
N ASN A 80 5.25 -29.01 7.81
CA ASN A 80 5.14 -29.45 9.20
C ASN A 80 4.55 -30.86 9.35
N HIS A 81 4.34 -31.59 8.25
CA HIS A 81 3.75 -32.94 8.22
C HIS A 81 2.37 -33.05 8.90
N ILE A 82 1.62 -31.96 8.98
CA ILE A 82 0.28 -31.92 9.56
C ILE A 82 -0.73 -32.57 8.60
N ILE A 83 -0.49 -32.43 7.29
CA ILE A 83 -1.30 -33.04 6.23
C ILE A 83 -0.50 -34.14 5.52
N LYS A 84 -1.17 -35.22 5.11
CA LYS A 84 -0.53 -36.33 4.39
C LYS A 84 -0.29 -36.06 2.91
N LYS A 85 -1.07 -35.15 2.32
CA LYS A 85 -1.02 -34.87 0.87
C LYS A 85 -1.57 -33.49 0.54
N ASN A 86 -0.72 -32.60 0.05
CA ASN A 86 -1.14 -31.29 -0.42
C ASN A 86 -1.69 -31.32 -1.87
N THR A 87 -3.02 -31.31 -2.01
CA THR A 87 -3.68 -31.22 -3.33
C THR A 87 -3.88 -29.77 -3.81
N VAL A 88 -3.78 -28.80 -2.91
CA VAL A 88 -4.07 -27.37 -3.13
C VAL A 88 -3.00 -26.69 -4.00
N CYS A 89 -1.75 -27.19 -3.98
CA CYS A 89 -0.70 -26.76 -4.90
C CYS A 89 -1.11 -26.81 -6.37
N LYS A 90 -1.97 -27.78 -6.75
CA LYS A 90 -2.47 -28.00 -8.13
C LYS A 90 -3.62 -27.06 -8.54
N CYS A 91 -4.06 -26.16 -7.67
CA CYS A 91 -5.02 -25.11 -8.04
C CYS A 91 -4.37 -24.14 -9.06
N LYS A 92 -5.01 -23.94 -10.21
CA LYS A 92 -4.53 -22.95 -11.20
C LYS A 92 -4.99 -21.56 -10.77
N PHE A 93 -4.13 -20.56 -11.00
CA PHE A 93 -4.51 -19.16 -10.86
C PHE A 93 -5.48 -18.77 -11.97
N LEU A 94 -6.35 -17.81 -11.68
CA LEU A 94 -7.22 -17.19 -12.68
C LEU A 94 -6.36 -16.37 -13.64
N ARG A 95 -6.69 -16.39 -14.94
CA ARG A 95 -6.01 -15.56 -15.93
C ARG A 95 -6.41 -14.11 -15.67
N THR A 96 -5.45 -13.31 -15.20
CA THR A 96 -5.66 -11.88 -14.98
C THR A 96 -4.90 -11.13 -16.06
N GLU A 97 -5.62 -10.33 -16.85
CA GLU A 97 -4.98 -9.38 -17.76
C GLU A 97 -4.32 -8.27 -16.95
N ARG A 98 -3.09 -7.91 -17.33
CA ARG A 98 -2.42 -6.75 -16.74
C ARG A 98 -3.12 -5.51 -17.26
N LYS A 99 -4.02 -4.95 -16.46
CA LYS A 99 -4.49 -3.59 -16.70
C LYS A 99 -3.31 -2.65 -16.52
N SER A 100 -2.99 -1.88 -17.56
CA SER A 100 -2.09 -0.73 -17.39
C SER A 100 -2.74 0.21 -16.40
N LYS A 101 -1.98 0.69 -15.42
CA LYS A 101 -2.45 1.82 -14.61
C LYS A 101 -2.44 3.04 -15.51
N GLU A 102 -3.46 3.88 -15.38
CA GLU A 102 -3.46 5.19 -16.02
C GLU A 102 -2.26 5.98 -15.52
N GLN A 103 -1.53 6.57 -16.46
CA GLN A 103 -0.39 7.42 -16.14
C GLN A 103 -0.91 8.82 -15.82
N LEU A 104 -0.30 9.46 -14.83
CA LEU A 104 -0.61 10.85 -14.51
C LEU A 104 -0.12 11.72 -15.68
N THR A 105 -1.02 12.51 -16.27
CA THR A 105 -0.65 13.48 -17.30
C THR A 105 0.04 14.68 -16.69
N ASP A 106 0.91 15.34 -17.47
CA ASP A 106 1.64 16.53 -17.03
C ASP A 106 0.69 17.66 -16.59
N GLU A 107 -0.50 17.75 -17.18
CA GLU A 107 -1.53 18.73 -16.83
C GLU A 107 -2.10 18.48 -15.44
N LYS A 108 -2.51 17.23 -15.16
CA LYS A 108 -3.01 16.84 -13.83
C LYS A 108 -1.92 17.01 -12.76
N PHE A 109 -0.66 16.74 -13.10
CA PHE A 109 0.45 16.96 -12.18
C PHE A 109 0.69 18.45 -11.87
N LYS A 110 0.59 19.33 -12.88
CA LYS A 110 0.68 20.78 -12.69
C LYS A 110 -0.46 21.31 -11.84
N GLU A 111 -1.67 20.81 -12.04
CA GLU A 111 -2.84 21.16 -11.22
C GLU A 111 -2.64 20.75 -9.76
N LEU A 112 -2.21 19.50 -9.52
CA LEU A 112 -1.88 19.00 -8.18
C LEU A 112 -0.79 19.85 -7.51
N THR A 113 0.24 20.25 -8.25
CA THR A 113 1.33 21.05 -7.67
C THR A 113 0.87 22.48 -7.34
N ARG A 114 -0.09 23.03 -8.09
CA ARG A 114 -0.65 24.37 -7.85
C ARG A 114 -1.62 24.41 -6.68
N SER A 115 -2.28 23.31 -6.36
CA SER A 115 -3.23 23.25 -5.23
C SER A 115 -2.53 23.21 -3.86
N ILE A 116 -1.23 22.89 -3.82
CA ILE A 116 -0.44 22.83 -2.59
C ILE A 116 -0.16 24.24 -2.04
N ASN A 117 -0.70 24.57 -0.86
CA ASN A 117 -0.43 25.84 -0.21
C ASN A 117 0.84 25.79 0.66
N ILE A 118 1.90 26.44 0.18
CA ILE A 118 3.20 26.55 0.86
C ILE A 118 3.20 27.38 2.16
N THR A 119 2.06 27.99 2.54
CA THR A 119 1.94 28.73 3.81
C THR A 119 1.61 27.82 4.99
N LYS A 120 1.06 26.63 4.74
CA LYS A 120 0.70 25.66 5.78
C LYS A 120 1.75 24.56 5.85
N PHE A 121 2.15 24.19 7.06
CA PHE A 121 3.20 23.19 7.26
C PHE A 121 2.88 21.82 6.64
N HIS A 122 1.66 21.31 6.83
CA HIS A 122 1.26 20.00 6.34
C HIS A 122 1.15 19.98 4.80
N GLU A 123 0.56 21.00 4.20
CA GLU A 123 0.49 21.11 2.74
C GLU A 123 1.89 21.30 2.14
N TYR A 124 2.75 22.12 2.76
CA TYR A 124 4.11 22.28 2.26
C TYR A 124 4.95 20.99 2.41
N ARG A 125 4.71 20.17 3.44
CA ARG A 125 5.33 18.83 3.56
C ARG A 125 4.90 17.92 2.41
N ASP A 126 3.65 18.02 1.94
CA ASP A 126 3.14 17.21 0.83
C ASP A 126 3.84 17.53 -0.52
N PHE A 127 4.72 18.54 -0.53
CA PHE A 127 5.74 18.75 -1.56
C PHE A 127 6.63 17.52 -1.81
N VAL A 128 6.70 16.56 -0.88
CA VAL A 128 7.34 15.24 -1.08
C VAL A 128 6.93 14.56 -2.40
N ILE A 129 5.72 14.83 -2.91
CA ILE A 129 5.23 14.35 -4.19
C ILE A 129 6.14 14.78 -5.36
N ASN A 130 6.63 16.03 -5.36
CA ASN A 130 7.53 16.52 -6.41
C ASN A 130 8.87 15.78 -6.39
N LEU A 131 9.40 15.50 -5.20
CA LEU A 131 10.62 14.72 -5.06
C LEU A 131 10.43 13.29 -5.58
N ILE A 132 9.31 12.64 -5.23
CA ILE A 132 8.96 11.30 -5.71
C ILE A 132 8.84 11.26 -7.23
N MET A 133 8.23 12.28 -7.83
CA MET A 133 8.04 12.35 -9.29
C MET A 133 9.36 12.59 -10.04
N ASP A 134 10.29 13.36 -9.48
CA ASP A 134 11.61 13.60 -10.07
C ASP A 134 12.55 12.38 -9.93
N THR A 135 12.51 11.71 -8.77
CA THR A 135 13.47 10.65 -8.40
C THR A 135 12.94 9.23 -8.62
N GLY A 136 11.63 9.05 -8.76
CA GLY A 136 10.98 7.74 -8.84
C GLY A 136 11.07 6.90 -7.55
N MET A 137 11.34 7.54 -6.41
CA MET A 137 11.43 6.87 -5.11
C MET A 137 10.10 6.31 -4.63
N ARG A 138 10.12 5.27 -3.78
CA ARG A 138 8.89 4.84 -3.11
C ARG A 138 8.52 5.86 -2.04
N LEU A 139 7.23 6.08 -1.86
CA LEU A 139 6.72 6.95 -0.79
C LEU A 139 7.27 6.54 0.58
N SER A 140 7.27 5.23 0.89
CA SER A 140 7.80 4.73 2.16
C SER A 140 9.27 5.09 2.36
N GLU A 141 10.10 4.97 1.33
CA GLU A 141 11.53 5.31 1.41
C GLU A 141 11.71 6.82 1.62
N THR A 142 10.92 7.62 0.90
CA THR A 142 10.97 9.08 0.97
C THR A 142 10.56 9.63 2.35
N LEU A 143 9.58 9.00 2.99
CA LEU A 143 9.11 9.39 4.33
C LEU A 143 10.10 9.07 5.45
N HIS A 144 11.07 8.18 5.22
CA HIS A 144 12.11 7.82 6.19
C HIS A 144 13.43 8.58 5.95
N LEU A 145 13.49 9.46 4.94
CA LEU A 145 14.70 10.22 4.64
C LEU A 145 15.04 11.20 5.77
N THR A 146 16.32 11.24 6.12
CA THR A 146 16.89 12.24 7.02
C THR A 146 17.60 13.34 6.25
N ILE A 147 17.90 14.46 6.91
CA ILE A 147 18.67 15.57 6.33
C ILE A 147 20.09 15.08 5.94
N ASN A 148 20.67 14.17 6.73
CA ASN A 148 22.01 13.62 6.49
C ASN A 148 22.09 12.72 5.25
N ASP A 149 20.96 12.18 4.80
CA ASP A 149 20.89 11.36 3.58
C ASP A 149 20.97 12.20 2.29
N VAL A 150 20.82 13.53 2.39
CA VAL A 150 20.77 14.43 1.24
C VAL A 150 22.06 15.21 1.09
N ASP A 151 22.78 14.96 0.01
CA ASP A 151 23.95 15.74 -0.40
C ASP A 151 23.53 16.81 -1.41
N PHE A 152 23.42 18.05 -0.94
CA PHE A 152 23.07 19.22 -1.77
C PHE A 152 24.16 19.62 -2.75
N SER A 153 25.43 19.32 -2.46
CA SER A 153 26.55 19.66 -3.33
C SER A 153 26.55 18.78 -4.57
N ARG A 154 26.32 17.47 -4.37
CA ARG A 154 26.25 16.47 -5.44
C ARG A 154 24.86 16.29 -6.02
N ARG A 155 23.83 16.86 -5.37
CA ARG A 155 22.40 16.66 -5.67
C ARG A 155 22.03 15.18 -5.70
N THR A 156 22.42 14.50 -4.63
CA THR A 156 22.20 13.07 -4.47
C THR A 156 21.49 12.77 -3.16
N ILE A 157 20.63 11.77 -3.18
CA ILE A 157 20.00 11.20 -1.99
C ILE A 157 20.53 9.77 -1.83
N LEU A 158 21.09 9.48 -0.68
CA LEU A 158 21.46 8.13 -0.28
C LEU A 158 20.24 7.45 0.34
N ILE A 159 19.87 6.29 -0.19
CA ILE A 159 18.84 5.45 0.44
C ILE A 159 19.55 4.29 1.11
N PRO A 160 19.59 4.25 2.46
CA PRO A 160 20.25 3.18 3.18
C PRO A 160 19.53 1.84 2.99
N ALA A 161 20.32 0.77 3.03
CA ALA A 161 19.92 -0.61 2.83
C ALA A 161 18.82 -1.05 3.81
N GLU A 162 18.76 -0.45 5.01
CA GLU A 162 17.75 -0.76 6.03
C GLU A 162 16.33 -0.39 5.58
N ILE A 163 16.21 0.69 4.81
CA ILE A 163 14.93 1.18 4.28
C ILE A 163 14.62 0.50 2.94
N ASN A 164 15.64 0.03 2.23
CA ASN A 164 15.49 -0.61 0.93
C ASN A 164 15.13 -2.11 1.06
N LYS A 165 14.02 -2.53 0.45
CA LYS A 165 13.56 -3.93 0.45
C LYS A 165 14.62 -4.93 -0.07
N GLY A 166 15.57 -4.47 -0.87
CA GLY A 166 16.68 -5.27 -1.40
C GLY A 166 17.92 -5.36 -0.51
N ARG A 167 17.96 -4.70 0.66
CA ARG A 167 19.13 -4.60 1.54
C ARG A 167 20.41 -4.13 0.82
N LYS A 168 20.25 -3.25 -0.16
CA LYS A 168 21.35 -2.61 -0.88
C LYS A 168 21.17 -1.11 -0.84
N ASP A 169 22.25 -0.41 -0.55
CA ASP A 169 22.29 1.04 -0.67
C ASP A 169 22.12 1.44 -2.13
N ARG A 170 21.40 2.53 -2.36
CA ARG A 170 21.33 3.14 -3.69
C ARG A 170 21.39 4.65 -3.57
N VAL A 171 22.06 5.26 -4.54
CA VAL A 171 22.14 6.71 -4.68
C VAL A 171 21.23 7.14 -5.81
N ILE A 172 20.42 8.17 -5.57
CA ILE A 172 19.53 8.74 -6.58
C ILE A 172 19.86 10.21 -6.77
N PHE A 173 19.85 10.65 -8.01
CA PHE A 173 20.08 12.04 -8.38
C PHE A 173 18.74 12.79 -8.48
N TYR A 174 18.75 14.07 -8.13
CA TYR A 174 17.60 14.95 -8.29
C TYR A 174 17.96 16.23 -9.03
N GLY A 175 16.95 16.84 -9.66
CA GLY A 175 17.11 18.04 -10.47
C GLY A 175 17.36 19.32 -9.68
N ASN A 176 17.84 20.36 -10.38
CA ASN A 176 18.10 21.68 -9.78
C ASN A 176 16.83 22.33 -9.20
N THR A 177 15.68 22.10 -9.83
CA THR A 177 14.38 22.60 -9.36
C THR A 177 14.05 22.04 -7.98
N ILE A 178 14.21 20.72 -7.80
CA ILE A 178 14.01 20.05 -6.52
C ILE A 178 15.02 20.54 -5.49
N SER A 179 16.29 20.76 -5.87
CA SER A 179 17.29 21.32 -4.96
C SER A 179 16.87 22.66 -4.33
N LYS A 180 16.36 23.59 -5.15
CA LYS A 180 15.88 24.89 -4.66
C LYS A 180 14.68 24.73 -3.72
N LEU A 181 13.79 23.81 -4.04
CA LEU A 181 12.58 23.56 -3.27
C LEU A 181 12.88 22.86 -1.94
N LEU A 182 13.83 21.93 -1.91
CA LEU A 182 14.34 21.29 -0.70
C LEU A 182 15.01 22.31 0.23
N HIS A 183 15.84 23.21 -0.28
CA HIS A 183 16.42 24.29 0.53
C HIS A 183 15.34 25.17 1.16
N ARG A 184 14.31 25.55 0.38
CA ARG A 184 13.19 26.35 0.89
C ARG A 184 12.38 25.59 1.94
N TRP A 185 12.18 24.29 1.73
CA TRP A 185 11.46 23.42 2.66
C TRP A 185 12.21 23.27 3.97
N ILE A 186 13.52 22.97 3.93
CA ILE A 186 14.35 22.82 5.13
C ILE A 186 14.34 24.10 5.95
N ARG A 187 14.56 25.25 5.31
CA ARG A 187 14.50 26.55 5.98
C ARG A 187 13.14 26.83 6.60
N PHE A 188 12.05 26.48 5.92
CA PHE A 188 10.71 26.63 6.48
C PHE A 188 10.50 25.69 7.67
N LYS A 189 10.86 24.40 7.52
CA LYS A 189 10.74 23.36 8.55
C LYS A 189 11.49 23.73 9.82
N ASP A 190 12.75 24.18 9.70
CA ASP A 190 13.63 24.49 10.84
C ASP A 190 13.10 25.66 11.68
N ILE A 191 12.24 26.53 11.13
CA ILE A 191 11.57 27.59 11.90
C ILE A 191 10.56 27.00 12.88
N TYR A 192 9.92 25.88 12.53
CA TYR A 192 8.87 25.27 13.36
C TYR A 192 9.39 24.12 14.23
N GLN A 193 10.30 23.28 13.69
CA GLN A 193 10.74 22.05 14.33
C GLN A 193 12.18 21.68 13.93
N GLU A 194 13.05 21.53 14.92
CA GLU A 194 14.39 20.98 14.75
C GLU A 194 14.31 19.45 14.80
N THR A 195 14.42 18.81 13.64
CA THR A 195 14.35 17.34 13.50
C THR A 195 15.31 16.88 12.42
N GLU A 196 15.91 15.71 12.63
CA GLU A 196 16.76 15.08 11.62
C GLU A 196 15.95 14.53 10.44
N LEU A 197 14.65 14.27 10.64
CA LEU A 197 13.76 13.77 9.61
C LEU A 197 13.48 14.87 8.57
N LEU A 198 13.55 14.53 7.29
CA LEU A 198 13.31 15.48 6.22
C LEU A 198 11.82 15.86 6.13
N PHE A 199 10.91 14.92 6.39
CA PHE A 199 9.46 15.12 6.29
C PHE A 199 8.70 14.70 7.58
N PRO A 200 8.80 15.48 8.68
CA PRO A 200 8.13 15.17 9.94
C PRO A 200 6.64 15.51 9.94
N THR A 201 5.92 14.89 10.87
CA THR A 201 4.58 15.34 11.26
C THR A 201 4.65 16.54 12.21
N HIS A 202 3.76 17.51 12.01
CA HIS A 202 3.69 18.72 12.85
C HIS A 202 3.46 18.46 14.35
N ARG A 203 2.94 17.30 14.74
CA ARG A 203 2.58 17.00 16.15
C ARG A 203 3.60 16.16 16.90
N THR A 204 4.29 15.23 16.23
CA THR A 204 5.03 14.17 16.92
C THR A 204 6.47 14.03 16.46
N ASN A 205 6.93 14.82 15.48
CA ASN A 205 8.25 14.67 14.87
C ASN A 205 8.51 13.23 14.34
N THR A 206 7.44 12.47 14.11
CA THR A 206 7.51 11.10 13.64
C THR A 206 7.19 11.04 12.15
N ILE A 207 7.49 9.88 11.58
CA ILE A 207 7.11 9.52 10.23
C ILE A 207 5.58 9.50 10.12
N LEU A 208 5.07 10.02 9.00
CA LEU A 208 3.67 9.90 8.61
C LEU A 208 3.26 8.42 8.55
N ARG A 209 2.33 8.01 9.41
CA ARG A 209 1.71 6.69 9.30
C ARG A 209 0.42 6.82 8.50
N SER A 210 0.09 5.80 7.70
CA SER A 210 -1.16 5.75 6.92
C SER A 210 -2.44 5.90 7.76
N CYS A 211 -2.34 5.83 9.09
CA CYS A 211 -3.44 5.97 10.02
C CYS A 211 -3.56 7.37 10.64
N ASP A 212 -2.59 8.25 10.40
CA ASP A 212 -2.64 9.63 10.85
C ASP A 212 -3.57 10.40 9.90
N SER A 213 -4.77 10.68 10.41
CA SER A 213 -5.91 11.33 9.76
C SER A 213 -5.66 12.78 9.27
N THR A 214 -4.40 13.15 9.03
CA THR A 214 -4.01 14.49 8.57
C THR A 214 -3.83 14.56 7.05
N VAL A 215 -3.70 13.43 6.35
CA VAL A 215 -3.72 13.39 4.88
C VAL A 215 -5.13 13.07 4.41
N SER A 216 -6.06 13.98 4.70
CA SER A 216 -7.27 14.10 3.89
C SER A 216 -6.89 14.83 2.61
N ILE A 217 -6.11 14.19 1.74
CA ILE A 217 -6.23 14.53 0.32
C ILE A 217 -7.60 13.98 -0.05
N THR A 218 -8.61 14.83 0.09
CA THR A 218 -9.84 14.71 -0.69
C THR A 218 -9.41 14.72 -2.15
N PHE A 219 -9.07 13.53 -2.68
CA PHE A 219 -9.34 13.23 -4.06
C PHE A 219 -10.86 13.27 -4.16
N THR A 220 -11.40 14.47 -4.35
CA THR A 220 -12.76 14.62 -4.84
C THR A 220 -12.82 13.83 -6.14
N GLU A 221 -13.86 13.02 -6.26
CA GLU A 221 -14.14 12.10 -7.37
C GLU A 221 -14.31 12.81 -8.73
N ASP A 222 -14.04 14.11 -8.81
CA ASP A 222 -14.29 14.97 -9.99
C ASP A 222 -13.18 14.97 -11.04
N LEU A 223 -12.09 14.21 -10.86
CA LEU A 223 -10.98 14.12 -11.82
C LEU A 223 -10.92 12.80 -12.61
N PHE A 224 -11.94 11.94 -12.42
CA PHE A 224 -12.20 10.73 -13.19
C PHE A 224 -13.62 10.76 -13.78
N HIS A 225 -13.86 11.71 -14.67
CA HIS A 225 -14.89 11.58 -15.70
C HIS A 225 -14.31 11.92 -17.07
#